data_AF-A0A943LU00-F1
#
_entry.id   AF-A0A943LU00-F1
#
_cell.length_a   1.000
_cell.length_b   1.000
_cell.length_c   1.000
_cell.angle_alpha   90.00
_cell.angle_beta   90.00
_cell.angle_gamma   90.00
#
_symmetry.space_group_name_H-M   'P 1'
#
loop_
_entity.id
_entity.type
_entity.pdbx_description
1 polymer ?
#
loop_
_entity_poly.entity_id
_entity_poly.type
_entity_poly.pdbx_seq_one_letter_code
_entity_poly.pdbx_strand_id
1 'polypeptide(L)'
;MNGYFIAAGTLLVLSLFVHTIAGNRFYSAARPDPRTATPKACEAWLMGRCGVQLITTDLTLAATFVLLLGTGVIPRNRWLEVFLLVQFGGWMVLWLVSLAAEKAEKRAYLRLCQWVLFLLVALLIGLGM
;
A
#
# COMPACT_ATOMS: atom_id res chain seq x y z
N MET A 1 -20.09 -11.86 10.94
CA MET A 1 -19.34 -10.66 10.50
C MET A 1 -18.15 -10.48 11.43
N ASN A 2 -16.97 -10.15 10.89
CA ASN A 2 -15.73 -9.94 11.64
C ASN A 2 -15.35 -8.44 11.57
N GLY A 3 -15.51 -7.76 12.71
CA GLY A 3 -15.28 -6.31 12.80
C GLY A 3 -13.85 -5.89 12.48
N TYR A 4 -12.85 -6.71 12.83
CA TYR A 4 -11.44 -6.40 12.54
C TYR A 4 -11.15 -6.41 11.04
N PHE A 5 -11.67 -7.40 10.32
CA PHE A 5 -11.55 -7.47 8.86
C PHE A 5 -12.31 -6.34 8.18
N ILE A 6 -13.49 -5.98 8.66
CA ILE A 6 -14.25 -4.83 8.13
C ILE A 6 -13.45 -3.53 8.33
N ALA A 7 -12.87 -3.33 9.52
CA ALA A 7 -12.03 -2.17 9.79
C ALA A 7 -10.78 -2.14 8.90
N ALA A 8 -10.07 -3.26 8.75
CA ALA A 8 -8.90 -3.38 7.89
C ALA A 8 -9.25 -3.07 6.43
N GLY A 9 -10.33 -3.66 5.92
CA GLY A 9 -10.81 -3.43 4.56
C GLY A 9 -11.21 -1.98 4.31
N THR A 10 -11.85 -1.34 5.30
CA THR A 10 -12.22 0.08 5.23
C THR A 10 -10.98 0.97 5.16
N LEU A 11 -9.94 0.69 5.97
CA LEU A 11 -8.67 1.42 5.89
C LEU A 11 -8.01 1.25 4.52
N LEU A 12 -8.06 0.06 3.92
CA LEU A 12 -7.52 -0.19 2.59
C LEU A 12 -8.29 0.56 1.51
N VAL A 13 -9.62 0.65 1.58
CA VAL A 13 -10.42 1.47 0.66
C VAL A 13 -10.07 2.95 0.78
N LEU A 14 -9.98 3.48 2.00
CA LEU A 14 -9.58 4.87 2.21
C LEU A 14 -8.16 5.13 1.67
N SER A 15 -7.24 4.20 1.92
CA SER A 15 -5.88 4.26 1.38
C SER A 15 -5.86 4.21 -0.14
N LEU A 16 -6.69 3.37 -0.77
CA LEU A 16 -6.84 3.30 -2.22
C LEU A 16 -7.22 4.67 -2.79
N PHE A 17 -8.23 5.34 -2.22
CA PHE A 17 -8.62 6.69 -2.66
C PHE A 17 -7.49 7.70 -2.51
N VAL A 18 -6.82 7.71 -1.36
CA VAL A 18 -5.68 8.61 -1.12
C VAL A 18 -4.54 8.31 -2.10
N HIS A 19 -4.19 7.04 -2.30
CA HIS A 19 -3.14 6.59 -3.21
C HIS A 19 -3.44 7.00 -4.65
N THR A 20 -4.66 6.77 -5.13
CA THR A 20 -5.04 7.13 -6.51
C THR A 20 -5.03 8.64 -6.71
N ILE A 21 -5.59 9.43 -5.77
CA ILE A 21 -5.69 10.88 -5.93
C ILE A 21 -4.34 11.56 -5.63
N ALA A 22 -3.80 11.37 -4.43
CA ALA A 22 -2.57 12.01 -3.99
C ALA A 22 -1.35 11.48 -4.75
N GLY A 23 -1.29 10.18 -5.04
CA GLY A 23 -0.22 9.59 -5.85
C GLY A 23 -0.23 10.14 -7.28
N ASN A 24 -1.41 10.26 -7.90
CA ASN A 24 -1.51 10.86 -9.23
C ASN A 24 -1.04 12.34 -9.23
N ARG A 25 -1.42 13.12 -8.22
CA ARG A 25 -0.95 14.51 -8.05
C ARG A 25 0.56 14.58 -7.82
N PHE A 26 1.11 13.74 -6.95
CA PHE A 26 2.53 13.67 -6.64
C PHE A 26 3.37 13.41 -7.89
N TYR A 27 3.06 12.34 -8.64
CA TYR A 27 3.81 12.03 -9.84
C TYR A 27 3.58 13.03 -10.97
N SER A 28 2.39 13.65 -11.07
CA SER A 28 2.18 14.71 -12.06
C SER A 28 3.05 15.93 -11.77
N ALA A 29 3.19 16.30 -10.49
CA ALA A 29 4.07 17.39 -10.06
C ALA A 29 5.56 17.05 -10.19
N ALA A 30 5.93 15.77 -10.03
CA ALA A 30 7.30 15.29 -10.18
C ALA A 30 7.70 14.95 -11.62
N ARG A 31 6.85 15.28 -12.62
CA ARG A 31 7.13 14.98 -14.03
C ARG A 31 8.39 15.74 -14.49
N PRO A 32 9.42 15.05 -14.99
CA PRO A 32 10.60 15.71 -15.54
C PRO A 32 10.24 16.55 -16.77
N ASP A 33 10.90 17.69 -16.93
CA ASP A 33 10.77 18.51 -18.14
C ASP A 33 11.43 17.79 -19.33
N PRO A 34 10.67 17.42 -20.38
CA PRO A 34 11.21 16.67 -21.51
C PRO A 34 12.34 17.38 -22.27
N ARG A 35 12.47 18.71 -22.13
CA ARG A 35 13.49 19.50 -22.82
C ARG A 35 14.83 19.49 -22.10
N THR A 36 14.85 19.20 -20.80
CA THR A 36 16.02 19.35 -19.94
C THR A 36 16.40 18.08 -19.19
N ALA A 37 15.45 17.15 -19.01
CA ALA A 37 15.68 15.90 -18.31
C ALA A 37 16.44 14.87 -19.17
N THR A 38 17.24 14.03 -18.53
CA THR A 38 17.87 12.89 -19.19
C THR A 38 16.83 11.81 -19.50
N PRO A 39 17.00 11.00 -20.56
CA PRO A 39 16.11 9.89 -20.87
C PRO A 39 15.88 8.95 -19.67
N LYS A 40 16.94 8.66 -18.92
CA LYS A 40 16.89 7.81 -17.72
C LYS A 40 16.01 8.40 -16.61
N ALA A 41 15.99 9.72 -16.43
CA ALA A 41 15.11 10.36 -15.45
C ALA A 41 13.64 10.26 -15.87
N CYS A 42 13.34 10.41 -17.17
CA CYS A 42 12.01 10.19 -17.72
C CYS A 42 11.55 8.74 -17.57
N GLU A 43 12.44 7.76 -17.82
CA GLU A 43 12.16 6.33 -17.62
C GLU A 43 11.89 6.00 -16.16
N ALA A 44 12.71 6.49 -15.23
CA ALA A 44 12.49 6.30 -13.80
C ALA A 44 11.16 6.89 -13.33
N TRP A 45 10.78 8.05 -13.85
CA TRP A 45 9.47 8.65 -13.58
C TRP A 45 8.31 7.81 -14.13
N LEU A 46 8.42 7.34 -15.38
CA LEU A 46 7.43 6.45 -15.99
C LEU A 46 7.29 5.13 -15.23
N MET A 47 8.40 4.53 -14.81
CA MET A 47 8.40 3.33 -13.99
C MET A 47 7.67 3.57 -12.66
N GLY A 48 7.91 4.72 -12.01
CA GLY A 48 7.17 5.12 -10.82
C GLY A 48 5.67 5.27 -11.06
N ARG A 49 5.26 5.86 -12.19
CA ARG A 49 3.84 5.96 -12.61
C ARG A 49 3.20 4.59 -12.79
N CYS A 50 3.88 3.65 -13.46
CA CYS A 50 3.43 2.27 -13.59
C CYS A 50 3.34 1.58 -12.23
N GLY A 51 4.29 1.84 -11.32
CA GLY A 51 4.26 1.38 -9.94
C GLY A 51 2.99 1.83 -9.19
N VAL A 52 2.52 3.07 -9.41
CA VAL A 52 1.25 3.54 -8.82
C VAL A 52 0.07 2.68 -9.28
N GLN A 53 0.02 2.28 -10.56
CA GLN A 53 -1.07 1.44 -11.10
C GLN A 53 -1.00 0.01 -10.54
N LEU A 54 0.20 -0.55 -10.42
CA LEU A 54 0.42 -1.84 -9.77
C LEU A 54 -0.11 -1.82 -8.32
N ILE A 55 0.32 -0.85 -7.52
CA ILE A 55 -0.12 -0.70 -6.12
C ILE A 55 -1.63 -0.45 -6.02
N THR A 56 -2.22 0.31 -6.95
CA THR A 56 -3.68 0.53 -6.99
C THR A 56 -4.42 -0.79 -7.16
N THR A 57 -3.92 -1.65 -8.05
CA THR A 57 -4.50 -2.97 -8.31
C THR A 57 -4.38 -3.86 -7.08
N ASP A 58 -3.19 -3.91 -6.47
CA ASP A 58 -2.93 -4.70 -5.27
C ASP A 58 -3.81 -4.26 -4.09
N LEU A 59 -3.92 -2.95 -3.85
CA LEU A 59 -4.79 -2.38 -2.81
C LEU A 59 -6.27 -2.70 -3.07
N THR A 60 -6.72 -2.64 -4.32
CA THR A 60 -8.10 -2.96 -4.69
C THR A 60 -8.42 -4.42 -4.40
N LEU A 61 -7.53 -5.34 -4.82
CA LEU A 61 -7.70 -6.77 -4.58
C LEU A 61 -7.68 -7.08 -3.08
N ALA A 62 -6.70 -6.53 -2.34
CA ALA A 62 -6.61 -6.73 -0.90
C ALA A 62 -7.83 -6.20 -0.16
N ALA A 63 -8.28 -4.97 -0.45
CA ALA A 63 -9.49 -4.39 0.13
C ALA A 63 -10.71 -5.27 -0.13
N THR A 64 -10.86 -5.77 -1.37
CA THR A 64 -11.97 -6.64 -1.77
C THR A 64 -11.97 -7.92 -0.95
N PHE A 65 -10.88 -8.69 -0.94
CA PHE A 65 -10.84 -9.96 -0.20
C PHE A 65 -10.99 -9.78 1.31
N VAL A 66 -10.38 -8.73 1.88
CA VAL A 66 -10.51 -8.43 3.31
C VAL A 66 -11.96 -8.08 3.67
N LEU A 67 -12.66 -7.26 2.87
CA LEU A 67 -14.07 -6.93 3.11
C LEU A 67 -15.00 -8.13 2.89
N LEU A 68 -14.75 -8.95 1.87
CA LEU A 68 -15.54 -10.17 1.64
C LEU A 68 -15.43 -11.15 2.81
N LEU A 69 -14.22 -11.33 3.36
CA LEU A 69 -13.99 -12.12 4.58
C LEU A 69 -14.63 -11.49 5.83
N GLY A 70 -14.59 -10.17 5.94
CA GLY A 70 -15.15 -9.44 7.09
C GLY A 70 -16.68 -9.45 7.12
N THR A 71 -17.30 -9.24 5.96
CA THR A 71 -18.76 -9.26 5.79
C THR A 71 -19.32 -10.68 5.83
N GLY A 72 -18.51 -11.68 5.47
CA GLY A 72 -18.93 -13.08 5.40
C GLY A 72 -19.55 -13.46 4.06
N VAL A 73 -19.36 -12.64 3.01
CA VAL A 73 -19.77 -12.98 1.64
C VAL A 73 -19.00 -14.20 1.12
N ILE A 74 -17.73 -14.34 1.50
CA ILE A 74 -16.95 -15.56 1.28
C ILE A 74 -16.65 -16.25 2.62
N PRO A 75 -16.57 -17.58 2.66
CA PRO A 75 -16.23 -18.31 3.88
C PRO A 75 -14.81 -17.94 4.34
N ARG A 76 -14.60 -18.03 5.65
CA ARG A 76 -13.27 -17.86 6.26
C ARG A 76 -12.30 -18.88 5.68
N ASN A 77 -11.10 -18.43 5.35
CA ASN A 77 -10.06 -19.26 4.75
C ASN A 77 -8.73 -18.88 5.38
N ARG A 78 -8.24 -19.77 6.26
CA ARG A 78 -7.01 -19.55 7.04
C ARG A 78 -5.81 -19.20 6.16
N TRP A 79 -5.66 -19.84 5.00
CA TRP A 79 -4.54 -19.60 4.10
C TRP A 79 -4.61 -18.24 3.43
N LEU A 80 -5.80 -17.81 3.01
CA LEU A 80 -6.01 -16.48 2.48
C LEU A 80 -5.74 -15.40 3.54
N GLU A 81 -6.18 -15.64 4.77
CA GLU A 81 -5.95 -14.71 5.89
C GLU A 81 -4.46 -14.60 6.24
N VAL A 82 -3.74 -15.73 6.30
CA VAL A 82 -2.27 -15.73 6.47
C VAL A 82 -1.59 -15.04 5.30
N PHE A 83 -2.02 -15.29 4.07
CA PHE A 83 -1.46 -14.64 2.89
C PHE A 83 -1.60 -13.11 2.99
N LEU A 84 -2.80 -12.60 3.31
CA LEU A 84 -3.04 -11.17 3.49
C LEU A 84 -2.22 -10.60 4.65
N LEU A 85 -2.14 -11.32 5.78
CA LEU A 85 -1.32 -10.93 6.93
C LEU A 85 0.17 -10.80 6.55
N VAL A 86 0.73 -11.82 5.90
CA VAL A 86 2.12 -11.85 5.45
C VAL A 86 2.37 -10.78 4.40
N GLN A 87 1.41 -10.53 3.50
CA GLN A 87 1.52 -9.49 2.49
C GLN A 87 1.70 -8.10 3.12
N PHE A 88 0.85 -7.73 4.09
CA PHE A 88 0.93 -6.42 4.75
C PHE A 88 2.08 -6.34 5.75
N GLY A 89 2.34 -7.40 6.52
CA GLY A 89 3.51 -7.47 7.40
C GLY A 89 4.83 -7.38 6.62
N GLY A 90 4.91 -8.08 5.49
CA GLY A 90 6.04 -8.03 4.57
C GLY A 90 6.22 -6.64 3.96
N TRP A 91 5.15 -6.00 3.48
CA TRP A 91 5.22 -4.61 3.01
C TRP A 91 5.72 -3.65 4.07
N MET A 92 5.27 -3.79 5.32
CA MET A 92 5.74 -2.97 6.42
C MET A 92 7.26 -3.09 6.63
N VAL A 93 7.76 -4.33 6.68
CA VAL A 93 9.19 -4.61 6.88
C VAL A 93 10.00 -4.10 5.69
N LEU A 94 9.61 -4.46 4.46
CA LEU A 94 10.33 -4.06 3.25
C LEU A 94 10.38 -2.54 3.09
N TRP A 95 9.29 -1.84 3.40
CA TRP A 95 9.26 -0.37 3.36
C TRP A 95 10.29 0.24 4.30
N LEU A 96 10.35 -0.23 5.56
CA LEU A 96 11.32 0.25 6.54
C LEU A 96 12.77 -0.10 6.15
N VAL A 97 12.99 -1.29 5.61
CA VAL A 97 14.30 -1.73 5.09
C VAL A 97 14.74 -0.85 3.93
N SER A 98 13.87 -0.53 2.98
CA SER A 98 14.19 0.38 1.87
C SER A 98 14.57 1.77 2.37
N LEU A 99 13.82 2.34 3.32
CA LEU A 99 14.18 3.64 3.91
C LEU A 99 15.52 3.59 4.64
N ALA A 100 15.82 2.48 5.33
CA ALA A 100 17.09 2.31 6.04
C ALA A 100 18.26 2.14 5.07
N ALA A 101 18.07 1.37 3.99
CA ALA A 101 19.07 1.15 2.95
C ALA A 101 19.43 2.46 2.22
N GLU A 102 18.44 3.30 1.96
CA GLU A 102 18.63 4.64 1.37
C GLU A 102 19.12 5.68 2.39
N LYS A 103 19.39 5.27 3.64
CA LYS A 103 19.84 6.14 4.75
C LYS A 103 18.94 7.36 4.92
N ALA A 104 17.63 7.15 4.76
CA ALA A 104 16.66 8.21 4.78
C ALA A 104 16.68 8.96 6.12
N GLU A 105 16.50 10.28 6.08
CA GLU A 105 16.42 11.08 7.30
C GLU A 105 15.25 10.62 8.19
N LYS A 106 15.37 10.77 9.51
CA LYS A 106 14.28 10.43 10.45
C LYS A 106 12.95 11.07 10.08
N ARG A 107 12.98 12.28 9.51
CA ARG A 107 11.78 12.99 9.03
C ARG A 107 11.11 12.31 7.84
N ALA A 108 11.88 11.61 7.00
CA ALA A 108 11.35 10.84 5.89
C ALA A 108 10.48 9.67 6.37
N TYR A 109 10.86 8.98 7.46
CA TYR A 109 10.03 7.92 8.06
C TYR A 109 8.67 8.43 8.55
N LEU A 110 8.63 9.67 9.07
CA LEU A 110 7.38 10.30 9.52
C LEU A 110 6.54 10.81 8.36
N ARG A 111 7.18 11.37 7.33
CA ARG A 111 6.49 11.85 6.11
C ARG A 111 5.94 10.70 5.27
N LEU A 112 6.71 9.61 5.17
CA LEU A 112 6.36 8.39 4.46
C LEU A 112 5.79 7.37 5.44
N CYS A 113 4.67 7.73 6.07
CA CYS A 113 4.00 6.95 7.11
C CYS A 113 3.26 5.70 6.59
N GLN A 114 3.45 5.29 5.34
CA GLN A 114 2.78 4.12 4.74
C GLN A 114 3.03 2.84 5.53
N TRP A 115 4.21 2.69 6.15
CA TRP A 115 4.53 1.55 7.02
C TRP A 115 3.58 1.42 8.22
N VAL A 116 3.04 2.53 8.74
CA VAL A 116 2.04 2.51 9.83
C VAL A 116 0.74 1.90 9.33
N LEU A 117 0.29 2.26 8.13
CA LEU A 117 -0.91 1.67 7.54
C LEU A 117 -0.73 0.16 7.37
N PHE A 118 0.41 -0.27 6.82
CA PHE A 118 0.70 -1.70 6.63
C PHE A 118 0.72 -2.46 7.96
N LEU A 119 1.35 -1.88 9.00
CA LEU A 119 1.31 -2.43 10.35
C LEU A 119 -0.11 -2.53 10.89
N LEU A 120 -0.91 -1.45 10.81
CA LEU A 120 -2.27 -1.42 11.34
C LEU A 120 -3.16 -2.45 10.65
N VAL A 121 -3.09 -2.56 9.33
CA VAL A 121 -3.85 -3.56 8.57
C VAL A 121 -3.41 -4.98 8.96
N ALA A 122 -2.10 -5.24 9.07
CA ALA A 122 -1.59 -6.53 9.51
C ALA A 122 -2.06 -6.87 10.94
N LEU A 123 -2.02 -5.92 11.87
CA LEU A 123 -2.51 -6.12 13.24
C LEU A 123 -4.01 -6.41 13.28
N LEU A 124 -4.83 -5.67 12.52
CA LEU A 124 -6.26 -5.92 12.45
C LEU A 124 -6.58 -7.30 11.85
N ILE A 125 -5.89 -7.69 10.78
CA ILE A 125 -6.03 -9.04 10.23
C ILE A 125 -5.64 -10.06 11.30
N GLY A 126 -4.48 -9.91 11.94
CA GLY A 126 -3.98 -10.82 12.97
C GLY A 126 -4.92 -10.97 14.18
N LEU A 127 -5.52 -9.88 14.65
CA LEU A 127 -6.51 -9.89 15.74
C LEU A 127 -7.84 -10.53 15.35
N GLY A 128 -8.18 -10.50 14.06
CA GLY A 128 -9.41 -11.08 13.53
C GLY A 128 -9.28 -12.53 13.06
N MET A 129 -8.10 -13.14 13.10
CA MET A 129 -7.87 -14.56 12.77
C MET A 129 -8.07 -15.43 14.01
#